data_AF-A0ABD2J9Z2-F1
#
_entry.id   AF-A0ABD2J9Z2-F1
#
_cell.length_a   1.000
_cell.length_b   1.000
_cell.length_c   1.000
_cell.angle_alpha   90.00
_cell.angle_beta   90.00
_cell.angle_gamma   90.00
#
_symmetry.space_group_name_H-M   'P 1'
#
loop_
_entity.id
_entity.type
_entity.pdbx_description
1 polymer ?
#
loop_
_entity_poly.entity_id
_entity_poly.type
_entity_poly.pdbx_seq_one_letter_code
_entity_poly.pdbx_strand_id
1 'polypeptide(L)'
;MKSVGYAMKTAAEDELRYEIIRFAARTTAHGIPMAAHATRWYAKWMWMAISLASVGIFCYNVHGVLQKYWRKDKITTVQLRFDNVPFPAITVCNLNPFKRELARRVPEISETLDAFHQAVTYSKHADQHYDESVAVRERRNIHGGFRYVQYEPVMSDCGCLDGYVGEGRADCNQLDTVPKDNVSLCICNYDRQESSVWPCYSKASWIESMCPDCNDIGYCNLPYTNGTNPLPCLCQKNINYCLLRPERLKRMWEIRGRAIPEEGSPFRSDFLAQLKDLGYENMTDEVAITTKTLEKLVLTMAGLPVERRIALSYGRSEFIRMCSFNGQQCNIQNDFKLHVDPAFGNCYIFNANREKPLGSSRAGPSYGEKF
;
A
#
# COMPACT_ATOMS: atom_id res chain seq x y z
N MET A 1 55.78 -83.67 17.24
CA MET A 1 55.01 -82.41 17.06
C MET A 1 54.25 -82.33 15.73
N LYS A 2 54.88 -82.44 14.54
CA LYS A 2 54.16 -82.27 13.25
C LYS A 2 52.98 -83.24 13.03
N SER A 3 53.07 -84.50 13.47
CA SER A 3 51.97 -85.49 13.34
C SER A 3 50.75 -85.17 14.21
N VAL A 4 50.96 -84.79 15.48
CA VAL A 4 49.90 -84.42 16.42
C VAL A 4 49.14 -83.18 15.93
N GLY A 5 49.86 -82.16 15.44
CA GLY A 5 49.22 -80.97 14.85
C GLY A 5 48.41 -81.27 13.59
N TYR A 6 48.83 -82.26 12.78
CA TYR A 6 48.07 -82.68 11.60
C TYR A 6 46.81 -83.46 11.98
N ALA A 7 46.93 -84.44 12.90
CA ALA A 7 45.80 -85.22 13.40
C ALA A 7 44.75 -84.37 14.14
N MET A 8 45.19 -83.40 14.93
CA MET A 8 44.33 -82.46 15.64
C MET A 8 43.63 -81.50 14.67
N LYS A 9 44.29 -81.11 13.57
CA LYS A 9 43.67 -80.31 12.50
C LYS A 9 42.64 -81.12 11.70
N THR A 10 42.92 -82.38 11.35
CA THR A 10 41.93 -83.23 10.66
C THR A 10 40.72 -83.53 11.55
N ALA A 11 40.93 -83.79 12.85
CA ALA A 11 39.83 -83.99 13.79
C ALA A 11 38.94 -82.74 13.90
N ALA A 12 39.54 -81.55 14.01
CA ALA A 12 38.80 -80.29 14.02
C ALA A 12 38.08 -79.99 12.70
N GLU A 13 38.66 -80.35 11.55
CA GLU A 13 38.01 -80.21 10.24
C GLU A 13 36.81 -81.16 10.08
N ASP A 14 36.89 -82.39 10.58
CA ASP A 14 35.78 -83.36 10.52
C ASP A 14 34.66 -83.03 11.53
N GLU A 15 35.00 -82.57 12.74
CA GLU A 15 34.02 -82.05 13.71
C GLU A 15 33.28 -80.81 13.17
N LEU A 16 34.02 -79.86 12.58
CA LEU A 16 33.46 -78.70 11.91
C LEU A 16 32.54 -79.07 10.74
N ARG A 17 32.93 -80.04 9.91
CA ARG A 17 32.09 -80.55 8.80
C ARG A 17 30.83 -81.21 9.31
N TYR A 18 30.91 -81.99 10.39
CA TYR A 18 29.77 -82.65 11.00
C TYR A 18 28.75 -81.63 11.53
N GLU A 19 29.19 -80.59 12.25
CA GLU A 19 28.30 -79.54 12.73
C GLU A 19 27.73 -78.67 11.60
N ILE A 20 28.49 -78.39 10.53
CA ILE A 20 27.96 -77.70 9.34
C ILE A 20 26.84 -78.51 8.67
N ILE A 21 26.99 -79.82 8.51
CA ILE A 21 25.94 -80.68 7.92
C ILE A 21 24.74 -80.78 8.86
N ARG A 22 24.96 -80.94 10.17
CA ARG A 22 23.91 -80.96 11.19
C ARG A 22 23.11 -79.64 11.22
N PHE A 23 23.78 -78.49 11.10
CA PHE A 23 23.14 -77.18 10.98
C PHE A 23 22.36 -77.04 9.68
N ALA A 24 22.96 -77.41 8.54
CA ALA A 24 22.32 -77.33 7.23
C ALA A 24 21.05 -78.20 7.14
N ALA A 25 21.01 -79.35 7.81
CA ALA A 25 19.83 -80.21 7.90
C ALA A 25 18.73 -79.70 8.86
N ARG A 26 19.04 -78.73 9.74
CA ARG A 26 18.11 -78.18 10.73
C ARG A 26 17.68 -76.73 10.46
N THR A 27 18.38 -76.01 9.59
CA THR A 27 18.04 -74.63 9.25
C THR A 27 16.79 -74.56 8.38
N THR A 28 15.98 -73.52 8.58
CA THR A 28 14.80 -73.22 7.76
C THR A 28 15.15 -72.52 6.45
N ALA A 29 16.42 -72.12 6.25
CA ALA A 29 16.89 -71.48 5.03
C ALA A 29 16.98 -72.49 3.86
N HIS A 30 15.92 -72.58 3.05
CA HIS A 30 15.67 -73.62 2.03
C HIS A 30 16.86 -73.95 1.08
N GLY A 31 17.73 -73.00 0.78
CA GLY A 31 18.88 -73.22 -0.11
C GLY A 31 20.08 -73.94 0.53
N ILE A 32 20.26 -73.80 1.85
CA ILE A 32 21.40 -74.34 2.61
C ILE A 32 21.40 -75.88 2.70
N PRO A 33 20.29 -76.59 3.03
CA PRO A 33 20.29 -78.05 3.02
C PRO A 33 20.60 -78.61 1.62
N MET A 34 20.06 -77.99 0.57
CA MET A 34 20.26 -78.44 -0.81
C MET A 34 21.73 -78.31 -1.26
N ALA A 35 22.41 -77.22 -0.87
CA ALA A 35 23.83 -77.04 -1.12
C ALA A 35 24.71 -78.00 -0.29
N ALA A 36 24.33 -78.30 0.95
CA ALA A 36 25.08 -79.19 1.84
C ALA A 36 24.96 -80.68 1.44
N HIS A 37 23.76 -81.14 1.06
CA HIS A 37 23.50 -82.52 0.67
C HIS A 37 23.87 -82.86 -0.79
N ALA A 38 24.10 -81.87 -1.66
CA ALA A 38 24.52 -82.13 -3.04
C ALA A 38 25.89 -82.82 -3.10
N THR A 39 25.98 -83.97 -3.77
CA THR A 39 27.23 -84.76 -3.85
C THR A 39 28.23 -84.26 -4.89
N ARG A 40 27.74 -83.68 -6.00
CA ARG A 40 28.56 -83.21 -7.13
C ARG A 40 28.91 -81.73 -6.99
N TRP A 41 30.17 -81.37 -7.26
CA TRP A 41 30.68 -80.01 -7.00
C TRP A 41 29.92 -78.91 -7.76
N TYR A 42 29.54 -79.14 -9.02
CA TYR A 42 28.77 -78.18 -9.81
C TYR A 42 27.34 -77.95 -9.26
N ALA A 43 26.74 -78.97 -8.65
CA ALA A 43 25.41 -78.86 -8.05
C ALA A 43 25.46 -78.06 -6.74
N LYS A 44 26.55 -78.17 -5.96
CA LYS A 44 26.80 -77.28 -4.81
C LYS A 44 26.87 -75.82 -5.25
N TRP A 45 27.66 -75.52 -6.29
CA TRP A 45 27.75 -74.16 -6.82
C TRP A 45 26.44 -73.64 -7.40
N MET A 46 25.65 -74.47 -8.08
CA MET A 46 24.31 -74.11 -8.55
C MET A 46 23.40 -73.71 -7.38
N TRP A 47 23.28 -74.54 -6.34
CA TRP A 47 22.42 -74.23 -5.20
C TRP A 47 22.91 -73.02 -4.39
N MET A 48 24.23 -72.85 -4.23
CA MET A 48 24.82 -71.66 -3.62
C MET A 48 24.53 -70.39 -4.44
N ALA A 49 24.67 -70.44 -5.76
CA ALA A 49 24.40 -69.30 -6.64
C ALA A 49 22.92 -68.91 -6.64
N ILE A 50 21.99 -69.88 -6.72
CA ILE A 50 20.54 -69.63 -6.61
C ILE A 50 20.20 -69.02 -5.23
N SER A 51 20.78 -69.55 -4.15
CA SER A 51 20.56 -69.04 -2.79
C SER A 51 21.07 -67.61 -2.65
N LEU A 52 22.27 -67.32 -3.13
CA LEU A 52 22.87 -65.98 -3.09
C LEU A 52 22.08 -64.98 -3.95
N ALA A 53 21.62 -65.40 -5.14
CA ALA A 53 20.76 -64.58 -5.99
C ALA A 53 19.42 -64.25 -5.31
N SER A 54 18.79 -65.23 -4.65
CA SER A 54 17.53 -65.00 -3.91
C SER A 54 17.70 -64.03 -2.74
N VAL A 55 18.82 -64.10 -2.00
CA VAL A 55 19.18 -63.14 -0.94
C VAL A 55 19.45 -61.76 -1.52
N GLY A 56 20.16 -61.65 -2.65
CA GLY A 56 20.40 -60.38 -3.33
C GLY A 56 19.10 -59.69 -3.80
N ILE A 57 18.19 -60.45 -4.42
CA ILE A 57 16.86 -59.98 -4.82
C ILE A 57 16.04 -59.56 -3.60
N PHE A 58 16.08 -60.32 -2.49
CA PHE A 58 15.41 -59.96 -1.25
C PHE A 58 15.93 -58.62 -0.69
N CYS A 59 17.26 -58.45 -0.58
CA CYS A 59 17.87 -57.20 -0.12
C CYS A 59 17.51 -56.00 -1.00
N TYR A 60 17.47 -56.18 -2.32
CA TYR A 60 17.03 -55.14 -3.26
C TYR A 60 15.57 -54.71 -3.02
N ASN A 61 14.66 -55.69 -2.86
CA ASN A 61 13.25 -55.41 -2.56
C ASN A 61 13.07 -54.72 -1.20
N VAL A 62 13.78 -55.18 -0.15
CA VAL A 62 13.76 -54.55 1.18
C VAL A 62 14.28 -53.11 1.10
N HIS A 63 15.36 -52.85 0.36
CA HIS A 63 15.86 -51.49 0.15
C HIS A 63 14.82 -50.59 -0.54
N GLY A 64 14.16 -51.07 -1.61
CA GLY A 64 13.11 -50.33 -2.30
C GLY A 64 11.90 -50.02 -1.42
N VAL A 65 11.47 -50.97 -0.56
CA VAL A 65 10.39 -50.75 0.41
C VAL A 65 10.81 -49.75 1.50
N LEU A 66 12.03 -49.84 2.03
CA LEU A 66 12.56 -48.89 3.01
C LEU A 66 12.70 -47.48 2.42
N GLN A 67 13.19 -47.33 1.18
CA GLN A 67 13.20 -46.05 0.48
C GLN A 67 11.79 -45.49 0.31
N LYS A 68 10.81 -46.31 -0.09
CA LYS A 68 9.40 -45.88 -0.22
C LYS A 68 8.81 -45.44 1.14
N TYR A 69 9.17 -46.13 2.23
CA TYR A 69 8.77 -45.76 3.58
C TYR A 69 9.41 -44.44 4.04
N TRP A 70 10.72 -44.27 3.83
CA TRP A 70 11.47 -43.06 4.20
C TRP A 70 11.09 -41.83 3.37
N ARG A 71 10.60 -42.01 2.13
CA ARG A 71 10.04 -40.92 1.31
C ARG A 71 8.77 -40.30 1.93
N LYS A 72 8.09 -41.03 2.82
CA LYS A 72 6.92 -40.57 3.61
C LYS A 72 5.75 -40.03 2.77
N ASP A 73 5.61 -40.52 1.52
CA ASP A 73 4.53 -40.13 0.60
C ASP A 73 3.16 -40.11 1.31
N LYS A 74 2.39 -39.05 1.07
CA LYS A 74 1.03 -38.89 1.58
C LYS A 74 0.06 -38.95 0.41
N ILE A 75 -0.91 -39.86 0.49
CA ILE A 75 -2.03 -39.92 -0.44
C ILE A 75 -3.15 -39.07 0.16
N THR A 76 -3.52 -38.00 -0.51
CA THR A 76 -4.70 -37.20 -0.18
C THR A 76 -5.93 -37.81 -0.82
N THR A 77 -7.00 -37.98 -0.05
CA THR A 77 -8.31 -38.41 -0.55
C THR A 77 -9.27 -37.24 -0.48
N VAL A 78 -9.82 -36.83 -1.62
CA VAL A 78 -10.86 -35.79 -1.67
C VAL A 78 -12.21 -36.45 -1.39
N GLN A 79 -12.84 -36.06 -0.29
CA GLN A 79 -14.19 -36.50 0.08
C GLN A 79 -15.10 -35.28 0.19
N LEU A 80 -16.26 -35.34 -0.46
CA LEU A 80 -17.31 -34.34 -0.29
C LEU A 80 -18.07 -34.63 1.01
N ARG A 81 -18.17 -33.62 1.88
CA ARG A 81 -19.09 -33.62 3.02
C ARG A 81 -20.15 -32.55 2.84
N PHE A 82 -21.38 -32.91 3.16
CA PHE A 82 -22.54 -32.01 3.16
C PHE A 82 -22.87 -31.59 4.59
N ASP A 83 -21.89 -30.96 5.25
CA ASP A 83 -22.07 -30.37 6.57
C ASP A 83 -22.68 -28.96 6.44
N ASN A 84 -23.51 -28.54 7.40
CA ASN A 84 -24.01 -27.16 7.46
C ASN A 84 -22.87 -26.23 7.92
N VAL A 85 -22.08 -25.74 6.96
CA VAL A 85 -20.97 -24.82 7.21
C VAL A 85 -21.54 -23.43 7.57
N PRO A 86 -20.98 -22.72 8.59
CA PRO A 86 -21.32 -21.32 8.82
C PRO A 86 -21.06 -20.48 7.55
N PHE A 87 -21.92 -19.50 7.30
CA PHE A 87 -21.67 -18.52 6.25
C PHE A 87 -20.35 -17.78 6.56
N PRO A 88 -19.53 -17.41 5.56
CA PRO A 88 -18.32 -16.65 5.81
C PRO A 88 -18.64 -15.25 6.38
N ALA A 89 -17.62 -14.59 6.92
CA ALA A 89 -17.66 -13.15 7.11
C ALA A 89 -17.37 -12.47 5.76
N ILE A 90 -18.19 -11.49 5.36
CA ILE A 90 -18.06 -10.80 4.08
C ILE A 90 -17.71 -9.34 4.35
N THR A 91 -16.54 -8.91 3.88
CA THR A 91 -16.05 -7.54 4.00
C THR A 91 -16.31 -6.77 2.71
N VAL A 92 -17.12 -5.71 2.78
CA VAL A 92 -17.35 -4.80 1.66
C VAL A 92 -16.64 -3.49 1.91
N CYS A 93 -15.80 -3.07 0.96
CA CYS A 93 -14.99 -1.85 1.00
C CYS A 93 -15.29 -0.97 -0.22
N ASN A 94 -15.12 0.34 -0.11
CA ASN A 94 -15.26 1.24 -1.26
C ASN A 94 -13.90 1.43 -1.97
N LEU A 95 -13.87 1.31 -3.30
CA LEU A 95 -12.69 1.66 -4.11
C LEU A 95 -12.42 3.17 -4.12
N ASN A 96 -13.42 3.99 -3.79
CA ASN A 96 -13.26 5.39 -3.45
C ASN A 96 -13.20 5.51 -1.91
N PRO A 97 -12.01 5.46 -1.28
CA PRO A 97 -11.88 5.39 0.18
C PRO A 97 -12.49 6.58 0.94
N PHE A 98 -12.49 7.78 0.34
CA PHE A 98 -12.88 9.02 0.99
C PHE A 98 -13.73 9.93 0.10
N LYS A 99 -14.50 10.82 0.73
CA LYS A 99 -15.29 11.85 0.05
C LYS A 99 -14.37 13.00 -0.34
N ARG A 100 -14.30 13.31 -1.65
CA ARG A 100 -13.43 14.36 -2.22
C ARG A 100 -13.50 15.70 -1.46
N GLU A 101 -14.71 16.17 -1.19
CA GLU A 101 -14.98 17.45 -0.53
C GLU A 101 -14.63 17.50 0.98
N LEU A 102 -14.39 16.35 1.61
CA LEU A 102 -13.90 16.27 3.00
C LEU A 102 -12.40 16.05 3.03
N ALA A 103 -11.89 15.15 2.19
CA ALA A 103 -10.45 14.88 2.06
C ALA A 103 -9.65 16.12 1.68
N ARG A 104 -10.18 16.97 0.78
CA ARG A 104 -9.56 18.26 0.42
C ARG A 104 -9.48 19.28 1.57
N ARG A 105 -10.20 19.11 2.67
CA ARG A 105 -10.12 20.01 3.85
C ARG A 105 -9.02 19.62 4.83
N VAL A 106 -8.32 18.51 4.58
CA VAL A 106 -7.27 17.99 5.45
C VAL A 106 -5.92 18.45 4.89
N PRO A 107 -5.14 19.25 5.66
CA PRO A 107 -3.81 19.74 5.29
C PRO A 107 -2.96 18.73 4.52
N GLU A 108 -2.77 17.58 5.17
CA GLU A 108 -1.82 16.55 4.76
C GLU A 108 -2.25 15.84 3.45
N ILE A 109 -3.57 15.76 3.19
CA ILE A 109 -4.13 15.13 1.99
C ILE A 109 -4.15 16.11 0.82
N SER A 110 -4.57 17.35 1.03
CA SER A 110 -4.58 18.36 -0.04
C SER A 110 -3.18 18.59 -0.58
N GLU A 111 -2.18 18.77 0.29
CA GLU A 111 -0.78 18.98 -0.11
C GLU A 111 -0.24 17.83 -0.97
N THR A 112 -0.69 16.59 -0.69
CA THR A 112 -0.33 15.41 -1.49
C THR A 112 -1.01 15.42 -2.88
N LEU A 113 -2.26 15.90 -2.97
CA LEU A 113 -3.00 16.03 -4.24
C LEU A 113 -2.50 17.22 -5.09
N ASP A 114 -2.13 18.33 -4.46
CA ASP A 114 -1.61 19.53 -5.13
C ASP A 114 -0.24 19.22 -5.75
N ALA A 115 0.62 18.50 -5.02
CA ALA A 115 1.90 17.99 -5.52
C ALA A 115 1.74 17.03 -6.72
N PHE A 116 0.71 16.17 -6.70
CA PHE A 116 0.37 15.31 -7.83
C PHE A 116 -0.07 16.10 -9.06
N HIS A 117 -0.93 17.10 -8.89
CA HIS A 117 -1.34 17.97 -9.99
C HIS A 117 -0.15 18.71 -10.62
N GLN A 118 0.79 19.20 -9.82
CA GLN A 118 2.03 19.82 -10.32
C GLN A 118 2.89 18.84 -11.13
N ALA A 119 3.07 17.60 -10.63
CA ALA A 119 3.85 16.57 -11.33
C ALA A 119 3.19 16.15 -12.66
N VAL A 120 1.87 15.97 -12.69
CA VAL A 120 1.12 15.63 -13.92
C VAL A 120 1.15 16.77 -14.94
N THR A 121 1.00 18.02 -14.51
CA THR A 121 1.11 19.17 -15.41
C THR A 121 2.53 19.29 -15.98
N TYR A 122 3.57 19.06 -15.17
CA TYR A 122 4.95 19.02 -15.66
C TYR A 122 5.20 17.89 -16.67
N SER A 123 4.71 16.68 -16.37
CA SER A 123 4.75 15.51 -17.27
C SER A 123 4.09 15.83 -18.62
N LYS A 124 2.88 16.40 -18.60
CA LYS A 124 2.14 16.79 -19.82
C LYS A 124 2.89 17.83 -20.64
N HIS A 125 3.46 18.86 -20.02
CA HIS A 125 4.29 19.82 -20.75
C HIS A 125 5.61 19.23 -21.28
N ALA A 126 6.17 18.20 -20.65
CA ALA A 126 7.36 17.52 -21.16
C ALA A 126 7.06 16.62 -22.37
N ASP A 127 5.84 16.12 -22.49
CA ASP A 127 5.34 15.30 -23.60
C ASP A 127 4.75 16.16 -24.74
N GLN A 128 4.13 17.30 -24.39
CA GLN A 128 3.42 18.19 -25.33
C GLN A 128 4.34 19.12 -26.12
N HIS A 129 5.09 18.52 -27.03
CA HIS A 129 5.42 19.13 -28.32
C HIS A 129 4.18 19.16 -29.26
N TYR A 130 2.95 19.27 -28.73
CA TYR A 130 1.70 19.40 -29.50
C TYR A 130 0.53 20.06 -28.73
N ASP A 131 -0.29 20.74 -29.51
CA ASP A 131 -1.25 21.84 -29.28
C ASP A 131 -2.16 21.89 -28.03
N GLU A 132 -2.62 23.11 -27.73
CA GLU A 132 -3.64 23.44 -26.72
C GLU A 132 -5.05 23.01 -27.16
N SER A 133 -5.82 22.41 -26.24
CA SER A 133 -7.22 22.81 -25.90
C SER A 133 -8.04 21.66 -25.30
N VAL A 134 -8.08 21.57 -23.96
CA VAL A 134 -9.18 20.88 -23.26
C VAL A 134 -9.61 21.71 -22.05
N ALA A 135 -10.78 22.33 -22.14
CA ALA A 135 -11.37 23.06 -21.02
C ALA A 135 -11.88 22.10 -19.92
N VAL A 136 -11.43 22.29 -18.68
CA VAL A 136 -11.97 21.60 -17.50
C VAL A 136 -12.50 22.62 -16.48
N ARG A 137 -13.66 22.32 -15.90
CA ARG A 137 -14.57 23.26 -15.23
C ARG A 137 -14.30 23.34 -13.72
N GLU A 138 -14.25 24.56 -13.16
CA GLU A 138 -14.17 24.85 -11.71
C GLU A 138 -15.44 24.38 -10.95
N ARG A 139 -15.49 24.21 -9.61
CA ARG A 139 -14.55 24.37 -8.46
C ARG A 139 -14.81 23.16 -7.50
N ARG A 140 -14.46 23.05 -6.20
CA ARG A 140 -13.79 23.90 -5.20
C ARG A 140 -12.70 23.09 -4.43
N ASN A 141 -12.08 23.72 -3.44
CA ASN A 141 -10.77 23.43 -2.83
C ASN A 141 -10.72 24.20 -1.48
N ILE A 142 -9.78 24.05 -0.52
CA ILE A 142 -8.51 23.31 -0.37
C ILE A 142 -8.26 23.13 1.16
N HIS A 143 -7.10 22.64 1.60
CA HIS A 143 -6.38 23.16 2.79
C HIS A 143 -4.95 22.59 2.81
N GLY A 144 -3.91 23.44 2.90
CA GLY A 144 -2.53 23.09 3.32
C GLY A 144 -1.79 24.33 3.88
N GLY A 145 -0.86 24.21 4.84
CA GLY A 145 -0.14 25.35 5.48
C GLY A 145 -0.80 25.97 6.73
N PHE A 146 -0.08 25.99 7.87
CA PHE A 146 -0.54 26.26 9.26
C PHE A 146 -1.90 25.62 9.60
N ARG A 147 -1.91 24.70 10.59
CA ARG A 147 -2.98 23.68 10.75
C ARG A 147 -4.41 24.21 10.95
N TYR A 148 -4.60 25.52 11.20
CA TYR A 148 -5.89 26.20 11.36
C TYR A 148 -6.04 27.55 10.62
N VAL A 149 -5.00 28.05 9.94
CA VAL A 149 -5.02 29.39 9.31
C VAL A 149 -5.91 29.41 8.08
N GLN A 150 -6.93 30.27 8.05
CA GLN A 150 -7.84 30.37 6.90
C GLN A 150 -7.22 31.10 5.71
N TYR A 151 -6.45 32.17 5.96
CA TYR A 151 -5.92 33.07 4.94
C TYR A 151 -4.40 32.98 4.85
N GLU A 152 -3.87 32.61 3.68
CA GLU A 152 -2.43 32.58 3.43
C GLU A 152 -2.00 33.55 2.31
N PRO A 153 -0.80 34.17 2.38
CA PRO A 153 -0.30 35.05 1.32
C PRO A 153 0.26 34.22 0.17
N VAL A 154 -0.31 34.38 -1.03
CA VAL A 154 0.11 33.68 -2.25
C VAL A 154 0.61 34.66 -3.29
N MET A 155 1.63 34.28 -4.07
CA MET A 155 2.04 35.00 -5.26
C MET A 155 1.11 34.68 -6.43
N SER A 156 0.75 35.67 -7.24
CA SER A 156 0.03 35.47 -8.50
C SER A 156 0.50 36.44 -9.58
N ASP A 157 0.22 36.12 -10.83
CA ASP A 157 0.15 37.13 -11.87
C ASP A 157 -1.12 37.97 -11.69
N CYS A 158 -1.07 39.25 -12.05
CA CYS A 158 -2.14 40.21 -11.86
C CYS A 158 -2.16 41.32 -12.91
N GLY A 159 -3.36 41.74 -13.31
CA GLY A 159 -3.60 43.03 -13.94
C GLY A 159 -3.89 44.09 -12.87
N CYS A 160 -2.89 44.89 -12.50
CA CYS A 160 -3.07 46.10 -11.68
C CYS A 160 -3.37 47.30 -12.61
N LEU A 161 -4.31 48.17 -12.24
CA LEU A 161 -4.64 49.37 -13.04
C LEU A 161 -3.69 50.53 -12.69
N ASP A 162 -2.86 50.96 -13.65
CA ASP A 162 -1.88 52.06 -13.51
C ASP A 162 -2.47 53.47 -13.27
N GLY A 163 -3.79 53.59 -13.10
CA GLY A 163 -4.51 54.86 -13.19
C GLY A 163 -4.40 55.82 -12.00
N TYR A 164 -4.06 55.35 -10.79
CA TYR A 164 -4.05 56.18 -9.58
C TYR A 164 -2.84 55.93 -8.67
N VAL A 165 -1.68 56.36 -9.14
CA VAL A 165 -0.42 56.46 -8.35
C VAL A 165 -0.56 57.41 -7.14
N GLY A 166 -1.65 58.20 -7.05
CA GLY A 166 -1.87 59.21 -6.02
C GLY A 166 -2.35 58.72 -4.63
N GLU A 167 -3.05 57.59 -4.51
CA GLU A 167 -3.72 57.20 -3.24
C GLU A 167 -3.60 55.71 -2.84
N GLY A 168 -2.55 54.99 -3.28
CA GLY A 168 -2.10 53.73 -2.65
C GLY A 168 -3.04 52.51 -2.64
N ARG A 169 -4.31 52.64 -3.07
CA ARG A 169 -5.32 51.56 -3.07
C ARG A 169 -5.54 50.99 -4.47
N ALA A 170 -4.45 50.57 -5.12
CA ALA A 170 -4.52 49.80 -6.35
C ALA A 170 -4.81 48.32 -6.02
N ASP A 171 -6.10 47.99 -5.86
CA ASP A 171 -6.54 46.60 -5.90
C ASP A 171 -6.19 46.01 -7.29
N CYS A 172 -5.58 44.84 -7.33
CA CYS A 172 -5.17 44.16 -8.56
C CYS A 172 -6.10 42.98 -8.89
N ASN A 173 -6.35 42.72 -10.17
CA ASN A 173 -7.14 41.57 -10.60
C ASN A 173 -6.23 40.35 -10.83
N GLN A 174 -6.52 39.23 -10.16
CA GLN A 174 -5.75 37.98 -10.29
C GLN A 174 -5.85 37.37 -11.69
N LEU A 175 -4.72 36.94 -12.24
CA LEU A 175 -4.59 36.17 -13.48
C LEU A 175 -4.00 34.77 -13.19
N ASP A 176 -4.36 33.80 -14.01
CA ASP A 176 -3.95 32.39 -13.87
C ASP A 176 -2.67 32.00 -14.62
N THR A 177 -2.03 33.00 -15.23
CA THR A 177 -0.76 32.93 -15.95
C THR A 177 0.44 32.93 -15.01
N VAL A 178 1.61 32.59 -15.55
CA VAL A 178 2.90 32.88 -14.89
C VAL A 178 3.24 34.35 -15.16
N PRO A 179 3.61 35.15 -14.14
CA PRO A 179 4.01 36.54 -14.35
C PRO A 179 5.23 36.61 -15.26
N LYS A 180 5.14 37.40 -16.32
CA LYS A 180 6.25 37.64 -17.26
C LYS A 180 7.32 38.52 -16.64
N ASP A 181 6.90 39.49 -15.83
CA ASP A 181 7.76 40.50 -15.22
C ASP A 181 7.47 40.66 -13.72
N ASN A 182 8.40 41.27 -13.00
CA ASN A 182 8.22 41.61 -11.58
C ASN A 182 7.12 42.68 -11.32
N VAL A 183 6.58 43.29 -12.37
CA VAL A 183 5.56 44.36 -12.28
C VAL A 183 4.15 43.79 -12.16
N SER A 184 3.80 42.77 -12.96
CA SER A 184 2.49 42.10 -12.89
C SER A 184 2.38 41.15 -11.69
N LEU A 185 3.50 40.86 -11.03
CA LEU A 185 3.56 40.03 -9.83
C LEU A 185 2.90 40.70 -8.62
N CYS A 186 1.81 40.09 -8.15
CA CYS A 186 1.07 40.49 -6.95
C CYS A 186 1.21 39.46 -5.83
N ILE A 187 0.90 39.89 -4.60
CA ILE A 187 0.59 38.99 -3.49
C ILE A 187 -0.88 39.18 -3.14
N CYS A 188 -1.58 38.06 -2.97
CA CYS A 188 -2.99 37.98 -2.70
C CYS A 188 -3.28 37.24 -1.39
N ASN A 189 -4.40 37.56 -0.77
CA ASN A 189 -4.97 36.75 0.29
C ASN A 189 -5.66 35.54 -0.35
N TYR A 190 -5.22 34.34 -0.01
CA TYR A 190 -5.85 33.10 -0.45
C TYR A 190 -6.65 32.47 0.70
N ASP A 191 -7.97 32.43 0.54
CA ASP A 191 -8.84 31.71 1.47
C ASP A 191 -8.75 30.22 1.18
N ARG A 192 -8.23 29.43 2.11
CA ARG A 192 -8.07 27.99 1.93
C ARG A 192 -9.41 27.24 1.95
N GLN A 193 -10.48 27.76 2.58
CA GLN A 193 -11.81 27.10 2.59
C GLN A 193 -12.59 27.35 1.29
N GLU A 194 -12.48 28.56 0.74
CA GLU A 194 -13.23 28.94 -0.46
C GLU A 194 -12.42 28.83 -1.76
N SER A 195 -11.10 28.81 -1.66
CA SER A 195 -10.16 29.01 -2.76
C SER A 195 -10.36 30.30 -3.54
N SER A 196 -10.92 31.32 -2.89
CA SER A 196 -10.91 32.69 -3.39
C SER A 196 -9.53 33.29 -3.24
N VAL A 197 -9.10 34.04 -4.25
CA VAL A 197 -7.82 34.76 -4.28
C VAL A 197 -8.14 36.25 -4.30
N TRP A 198 -8.41 36.82 -3.14
CA TRP A 198 -8.84 38.21 -2.98
C TRP A 198 -8.72 38.65 -1.51
N PRO A 199 -8.32 39.91 -1.21
CA PRO A 199 -7.81 40.91 -2.15
C PRO A 199 -6.39 40.61 -2.66
N CYS A 200 -5.99 41.29 -3.73
CA CYS A 200 -4.66 41.19 -4.36
C CYS A 200 -4.03 42.57 -4.49
N TYR A 201 -2.73 42.67 -4.21
CA TYR A 201 -1.96 43.92 -4.31
C TYR A 201 -0.59 43.67 -4.93
N SER A 202 -0.06 44.64 -5.68
CA SER A 202 1.29 44.57 -6.27
C SER A 202 2.33 44.19 -5.22
N LYS A 203 3.25 43.26 -5.54
CA LYS A 203 4.26 42.75 -4.60
C LYS A 203 5.09 43.85 -3.94
N ALA A 204 5.34 44.98 -4.63
CA ALA A 204 6.09 46.12 -4.11
C ALA A 204 5.42 46.87 -2.93
N SER A 205 4.10 46.67 -2.75
CA SER A 205 3.32 47.22 -1.64
C SER A 205 3.40 46.39 -0.35
N TRP A 206 3.95 45.18 -0.41
CA TRP A 206 4.12 44.31 0.75
C TRP A 206 5.50 44.49 1.40
N ILE A 207 5.56 44.34 2.71
CA ILE A 207 6.81 44.32 3.50
C ILE A 207 6.83 43.10 4.42
N GLU A 208 8.02 42.61 4.69
CA GLU A 208 8.25 41.63 5.75
C GLU A 208 8.32 42.36 7.09
N SER A 209 7.65 41.82 8.12
CA SER A 209 7.66 42.35 9.48
C SER A 209 7.57 41.20 10.49
N MET A 210 7.71 41.53 11.78
CA MET A 210 7.44 40.60 12.88
C MET A 210 6.12 40.99 13.53
N CYS A 211 5.20 40.04 13.65
CA CYS A 211 3.95 40.20 14.35
C CYS A 211 4.07 39.69 15.80
N PRO A 212 3.78 40.51 16.83
CA PRO A 212 3.81 40.05 18.23
C PRO A 212 2.68 39.07 18.60
N ASP A 213 1.56 39.10 17.88
CA ASP A 213 0.36 38.28 18.15
C ASP A 213 -0.52 38.10 16.89
N CYS A 214 -0.76 36.86 16.48
CA CYS A 214 -1.57 36.51 15.31
C CYS A 214 -2.86 35.82 15.73
N ASN A 215 -3.98 36.15 15.08
CA ASN A 215 -5.22 35.40 15.29
C ASN A 215 -5.17 34.00 14.64
N ASP A 216 -6.13 33.16 15.03
CA ASP A 216 -6.30 31.78 14.57
C ASP A 216 -6.50 31.65 13.04
N ILE A 217 -7.08 32.66 12.40
CA ILE A 217 -7.28 32.71 10.95
C ILE A 217 -6.07 33.25 10.15
N GLY A 218 -4.98 33.67 10.80
CA GLY A 218 -3.70 34.04 10.18
C GLY A 218 -3.43 35.53 9.96
N TYR A 219 -4.30 36.42 10.44
CA TYR A 219 -4.12 37.86 10.41
C TYR A 219 -3.37 38.39 11.63
N CYS A 220 -2.56 39.41 11.39
CA CYS A 220 -1.93 40.27 12.39
C CYS A 220 -2.46 41.70 12.24
N ASN A 221 -3.11 42.22 13.28
CA ASN A 221 -3.70 43.56 13.29
C ASN A 221 -2.77 44.55 14.00
N LEU A 222 -1.69 44.97 13.34
CA LEU A 222 -0.83 46.04 13.86
C LEU A 222 -1.60 47.38 13.91
N PRO A 223 -1.41 48.22 14.94
CA PRO A 223 -0.50 48.07 16.08
C PRO A 223 -1.13 47.40 17.32
N TYR A 224 -2.35 46.85 17.24
CA TYR A 224 -3.14 46.38 18.39
C TYR A 224 -2.79 44.94 18.79
N THR A 225 -1.53 44.68 19.14
CA THR A 225 -1.03 43.35 19.53
C THR A 225 -0.39 43.39 20.93
N ASN A 226 -0.82 42.46 21.81
CA ASN A 226 -0.32 42.36 23.19
C ASN A 226 0.59 41.13 23.42
N GLY A 227 0.80 40.31 22.40
CA GLY A 227 1.60 39.08 22.48
C GLY A 227 3.11 39.32 22.54
N THR A 228 3.84 38.31 23.00
CA THR A 228 5.30 38.35 23.22
C THR A 228 6.09 37.50 22.23
N ASN A 229 5.43 36.81 21.31
CA ASN A 229 6.03 35.79 20.45
C ASN A 229 6.09 36.32 19.00
N PRO A 230 7.20 36.94 18.56
CA PRO A 230 7.31 37.49 17.22
C PRO A 230 7.25 36.38 16.15
N LEU A 231 6.19 36.40 15.34
CA LEU A 231 6.00 35.53 14.19
C LEU A 231 6.29 36.30 12.89
N PRO A 232 6.94 35.69 11.89
CA PRO A 232 7.20 36.34 10.62
C PRO A 232 5.90 36.58 9.86
N CYS A 233 5.67 37.81 9.39
CA CYS A 233 4.46 38.18 8.65
C CYS A 233 4.78 39.03 7.41
N LEU A 234 3.84 39.02 6.46
CA LEU A 234 3.81 39.89 5.29
C LEU A 234 2.72 40.93 5.49
N CYS A 235 3.11 42.20 5.58
CA CYS A 235 2.23 43.33 5.82
C CYS A 235 1.96 44.12 4.56
N GLN A 236 0.71 44.53 4.35
CA GLN A 236 0.30 45.44 3.29
C GLN A 236 0.44 46.90 3.77
N LYS A 237 1.38 47.66 3.19
CA LYS A 237 1.69 49.06 3.57
C LYS A 237 0.47 49.97 3.63
N ASN A 238 -0.48 49.80 2.71
CA ASN A 238 -1.52 50.81 2.46
C ASN A 238 -2.86 50.51 3.17
N ILE A 239 -2.98 49.36 3.83
CA ILE A 239 -4.21 48.86 4.47
C ILE A 239 -3.95 48.40 5.92
N ASN A 240 -2.69 48.38 6.37
CA ASN A 240 -2.29 48.10 7.77
C ASN A 240 -2.76 46.74 8.33
N TYR A 241 -2.85 45.71 7.46
CA TYR A 241 -2.98 44.32 7.89
C TYR A 241 -1.73 43.53 7.50
N CYS A 242 -1.46 42.46 8.24
CA CYS A 242 -0.47 41.47 7.82
C CYS A 242 -1.04 40.06 7.84
N LEU A 243 -0.49 39.19 6.99
CA LEU A 243 -0.73 37.76 6.99
C LEU A 243 0.51 37.03 7.52
N LEU A 244 0.30 35.92 8.22
CA LEU A 244 1.36 35.03 8.67
C LEU A 244 2.16 34.49 7.46
N ARG A 245 3.50 34.63 7.49
CA ARG A 245 4.37 34.27 6.37
C ARG A 245 4.70 32.76 6.42
N PRO A 246 4.43 31.98 5.34
CA PRO A 246 4.95 30.62 5.20
C PRO A 246 6.43 30.64 4.79
N GLU A 247 7.16 29.55 5.09
CA GLU A 247 8.59 29.40 4.72
C GLU A 247 8.84 29.64 3.22
N ARG A 248 7.97 29.08 2.37
CA ARG A 248 7.85 29.40 0.94
C ARG A 248 6.46 29.94 0.66
N LEU A 249 6.38 31.12 0.03
CA LEU A 249 5.11 31.61 -0.53
C LEU A 249 4.70 30.70 -1.68
N LYS A 250 3.50 30.13 -1.58
CA LYS A 250 2.90 29.38 -2.69
C LYS A 250 2.57 30.33 -3.84
N ARG A 251 2.51 29.79 -5.05
CA ARG A 251 2.16 30.53 -6.27
C ARG A 251 0.87 29.99 -6.86
N MET A 252 0.00 30.88 -7.34
CA MET A 252 -1.32 30.47 -7.83
C MET A 252 -1.26 29.61 -9.09
N TRP A 253 -0.30 29.85 -9.98
CA TRP A 253 -0.07 29.01 -11.17
C TRP A 253 0.41 27.59 -10.79
N GLU A 254 1.20 27.46 -9.72
CA GLU A 254 1.64 26.17 -9.15
C GLU A 254 0.49 25.46 -8.40
N ILE A 255 -0.33 26.17 -7.63
CA ILE A 255 -1.49 25.60 -6.92
C ILE A 255 -2.58 25.13 -7.91
N ARG A 256 -2.88 25.92 -8.95
CA ARG A 256 -3.92 25.58 -9.93
C ARG A 256 -3.42 24.59 -10.99
N GLY A 257 -2.11 24.34 -11.10
CA GLY A 257 -1.52 23.39 -12.03
C GLY A 257 -1.82 23.70 -13.50
N ARG A 258 -2.00 24.98 -13.86
CA ARG A 258 -2.42 25.39 -15.23
C ARG A 258 -1.26 25.76 -16.16
N ALA A 259 -0.14 26.21 -15.59
CA ALA A 259 1.00 26.67 -16.36
C ALA A 259 2.30 26.38 -15.58
N ILE A 260 3.31 25.86 -16.28
CA ILE A 260 4.68 25.80 -15.78
C ILE A 260 5.41 27.12 -16.08
N PRO A 261 6.39 27.53 -15.26
CA PRO A 261 7.34 28.56 -15.67
C PRO A 261 8.10 28.11 -16.93
N GLU A 262 8.25 29.02 -17.89
CA GLU A 262 9.12 28.88 -19.07
C GLU A 262 10.61 28.80 -18.67
N GLU A 263 11.49 28.33 -19.56
CA GLU A 263 12.92 28.14 -19.26
C GLU A 263 13.64 29.43 -18.86
N GLY A 264 13.26 30.57 -19.45
CA GLY A 264 13.79 31.90 -19.10
C GLY A 264 13.16 32.53 -17.84
N SER A 265 12.16 31.89 -17.23
CA SER A 265 11.44 32.45 -16.08
C SER A 265 12.27 32.38 -14.79
N PRO A 266 12.31 33.44 -13.97
CA PRO A 266 12.99 33.41 -12.66
C PRO A 266 12.36 32.40 -11.68
N PHE A 267 11.18 31.85 -11.99
CA PHE A 267 10.48 30.87 -11.16
C PHE A 267 10.81 29.41 -11.53
N ARG A 268 11.52 29.16 -12.65
CA ARG A 268 11.76 27.81 -13.21
C ARG A 268 12.59 26.90 -12.30
N SER A 269 13.74 27.39 -11.82
CA SER A 269 14.67 26.60 -11.00
C SER A 269 14.05 26.18 -9.67
N ASP A 270 13.35 27.11 -9.03
CA ASP A 270 12.64 26.92 -7.76
C ASP A 270 11.38 26.05 -7.90
N PHE A 271 10.74 26.01 -9.07
CA PHE A 271 9.69 25.03 -9.40
C PHE A 271 10.26 23.60 -9.53
N LEU A 272 11.39 23.43 -10.23
CA LEU A 272 12.04 22.12 -10.39
C LEU A 272 12.59 21.58 -9.05
N ALA A 273 13.15 22.44 -8.21
CA ALA A 273 13.57 22.08 -6.85
C ALA A 273 12.39 21.55 -6.02
N GLN A 274 11.22 22.20 -6.09
CA GLN A 274 10.02 21.74 -5.38
C GLN A 274 9.55 20.36 -5.86
N LEU A 275 9.52 20.09 -7.16
CA LEU A 275 9.16 18.77 -7.69
C LEU A 275 10.11 17.68 -7.18
N LYS A 276 11.40 17.99 -7.04
CA LYS A 276 12.40 17.09 -6.46
C LYS A 276 12.13 16.82 -4.98
N ASP A 277 11.93 17.86 -4.16
CA ASP A 277 11.64 17.72 -2.73
C ASP A 277 10.33 16.97 -2.45
N LEU A 278 9.32 17.15 -3.31
CA LEU A 278 8.06 16.40 -3.25
C LEU A 278 8.21 14.91 -3.62
N GLY A 279 9.32 14.55 -4.28
CA GLY A 279 9.70 13.20 -4.67
C GLY A 279 9.41 12.84 -6.13
N TYR A 280 9.03 13.79 -6.98
CA TYR A 280 8.67 13.56 -8.39
C TYR A 280 9.82 13.87 -9.37
N GLU A 281 11.08 13.87 -8.88
CA GLU A 281 12.27 14.07 -9.72
C GLU A 281 12.30 13.08 -10.89
N ASN A 282 12.49 13.61 -12.10
CA ASN A 282 12.58 12.87 -13.36
C ASN A 282 11.37 11.94 -13.68
N MET A 283 10.21 12.19 -13.08
CA MET A 283 8.98 11.45 -13.41
C MET A 283 8.23 12.14 -14.54
N THR A 284 8.27 11.55 -15.74
CA THR A 284 7.50 11.97 -16.92
C THR A 284 6.29 11.09 -17.21
N ASP A 285 6.27 9.86 -16.69
CA ASP A 285 5.16 8.90 -16.85
C ASP A 285 4.03 9.15 -15.83
N GLU A 286 2.81 9.39 -16.33
CA GLU A 286 1.60 9.59 -15.51
C GLU A 286 1.27 8.33 -14.66
N VAL A 287 1.63 7.11 -15.09
CA VAL A 287 1.42 5.88 -14.31
C VAL A 287 2.37 5.78 -13.11
N ALA A 288 3.66 6.10 -13.29
CA ALA A 288 4.60 6.22 -12.18
C ALA A 288 4.19 7.32 -11.18
N ILE A 289 3.77 8.49 -11.68
CA ILE A 289 3.32 9.64 -10.87
C ILE A 289 2.06 9.27 -10.05
N THR A 290 1.06 8.66 -10.68
CA THR A 290 -0.18 8.23 -10.00
C THR A 290 0.10 7.14 -8.96
N THR A 291 0.93 6.15 -9.27
CA THR A 291 1.30 5.06 -8.34
C THR A 291 1.98 5.61 -7.09
N LYS A 292 3.02 6.45 -7.26
CA LYS A 292 3.73 7.07 -6.13
C LYS A 292 2.83 7.98 -5.30
N THR A 293 1.90 8.67 -5.94
CA THR A 293 0.91 9.51 -5.25
C THR A 293 -0.06 8.67 -4.43
N LEU A 294 -0.52 7.53 -4.97
CA LEU A 294 -1.40 6.61 -4.25
C LEU A 294 -0.71 6.08 -2.99
N GLU A 295 0.54 5.63 -3.07
CA GLU A 295 1.34 5.20 -1.91
C GLU A 295 1.46 6.31 -0.85
N LYS A 296 1.78 7.55 -1.29
CA LYS A 296 1.90 8.72 -0.40
C LYS A 296 0.56 9.06 0.27
N LEU A 297 -0.56 8.98 -0.44
CA LEU A 297 -1.91 9.17 0.11
C LEU A 297 -2.26 8.11 1.15
N VAL A 298 -1.98 6.84 0.89
CA VAL A 298 -2.22 5.73 1.84
C VAL A 298 -1.37 5.90 3.10
N LEU A 299 -0.11 6.30 2.97
CA LEU A 299 0.78 6.60 4.10
C LEU A 299 0.24 7.77 4.94
N THR A 300 -0.13 8.88 4.28
CA THR A 300 -0.74 10.05 4.94
C THR A 300 -2.02 9.67 5.70
N MET A 301 -2.89 8.85 5.10
CA MET A 301 -4.10 8.34 5.77
C MET A 301 -3.79 7.47 6.99
N ALA A 302 -2.79 6.59 6.88
CA ALA A 302 -2.36 5.75 8.00
C ALA A 302 -1.90 6.57 9.21
N GLY A 303 -1.30 7.74 8.97
CA GLY A 303 -0.88 8.70 10.01
C GLY A 303 -2.02 9.53 10.64
N LEU A 304 -3.23 9.56 10.07
CA LEU A 304 -4.37 10.29 10.65
C LEU A 304 -5.04 9.51 11.81
N PRO A 305 -5.62 10.22 12.81
CA PRO A 305 -6.44 9.60 13.86
C PRO A 305 -7.60 8.77 13.28
N VAL A 306 -7.96 7.68 13.96
CA VAL A 306 -8.99 6.72 13.50
C VAL A 306 -10.33 7.41 13.29
N GLU A 307 -10.71 8.31 14.19
CA GLU A 307 -11.96 9.08 14.16
C GLU A 307 -12.03 9.98 12.93
N ARG A 308 -10.89 10.61 12.55
CA ARG A 308 -10.80 11.40 11.31
C ARG A 308 -10.94 10.51 10.09
N ARG A 309 -10.25 9.37 10.02
CA ARG A 309 -10.41 8.41 8.91
C ARG A 309 -11.88 8.02 8.71
N ILE A 310 -12.57 7.66 9.81
CA ILE A 310 -13.98 7.27 9.78
C ILE A 310 -14.87 8.39 9.20
N ALA A 311 -14.63 9.64 9.59
CA ALA A 311 -15.40 10.79 9.15
C ALA A 311 -15.14 11.22 7.69
N LEU A 312 -13.96 10.96 7.15
CA LEU A 312 -13.60 11.24 5.74
C LEU A 312 -14.19 10.21 4.77
N SER A 313 -14.36 8.97 5.24
CA SER A 313 -14.88 7.84 4.49
C SER A 313 -16.42 7.79 4.45
N TYR A 314 -16.95 6.81 3.71
CA TYR A 314 -18.40 6.61 3.56
C TYR A 314 -18.99 5.83 4.74
N GLY A 315 -20.10 6.30 5.29
CA GLY A 315 -20.89 5.64 6.33
C GLY A 315 -21.70 4.43 5.83
N ARG A 316 -22.13 3.58 6.76
CA ARG A 316 -22.89 2.35 6.49
C ARG A 316 -24.06 2.55 5.52
N SER A 317 -24.99 3.44 5.88
CA SER A 317 -26.27 3.62 5.17
C SER A 317 -26.20 4.45 3.89
N GLU A 318 -25.07 5.11 3.61
CA GLU A 318 -24.86 5.77 2.32
C GLU A 318 -24.19 4.84 1.29
N PHE A 319 -23.37 3.89 1.77
CA PHE A 319 -22.66 2.92 0.96
C PHE A 319 -23.48 1.63 0.73
N ILE A 320 -23.99 1.01 1.79
CA ILE A 320 -24.88 -0.15 1.73
C ILE A 320 -26.32 0.36 1.70
N ARG A 321 -26.98 0.28 0.54
CA ARG A 321 -28.35 0.78 0.34
C ARG A 321 -29.42 -0.30 0.53
N MET A 322 -29.12 -1.52 0.12
CA MET A 322 -29.94 -2.69 0.39
C MET A 322 -29.05 -3.85 0.82
N CYS A 323 -29.62 -4.78 1.57
CA CYS A 323 -28.98 -6.03 1.93
C CYS A 323 -30.07 -7.07 2.19
N SER A 324 -29.89 -8.29 1.69
CA SER A 324 -30.72 -9.43 2.09
C SER A 324 -29.89 -10.68 2.35
N PHE A 325 -30.20 -11.41 3.42
CA PHE A 325 -29.57 -12.68 3.78
C PHE A 325 -30.65 -13.69 4.20
N ASN A 326 -30.56 -14.96 3.78
CA ASN A 326 -31.61 -15.97 3.99
C ASN A 326 -33.04 -15.51 3.58
N GLY A 327 -33.15 -14.66 2.56
CA GLY A 327 -34.44 -14.11 2.09
C GLY A 327 -35.04 -13.01 2.98
N GLN A 328 -34.33 -12.56 4.03
CA GLN A 328 -34.75 -11.47 4.92
C GLN A 328 -33.86 -10.24 4.74
N GLN A 329 -34.38 -9.05 5.00
CA GLN A 329 -33.62 -7.79 4.91
C GLN A 329 -32.64 -7.68 6.10
N CYS A 330 -31.39 -7.36 5.84
CA CYS A 330 -30.37 -7.18 6.88
C CYS A 330 -30.55 -5.86 7.63
N ASN A 331 -30.17 -5.81 8.91
CA ASN A 331 -30.07 -4.59 9.67
C ASN A 331 -28.69 -3.92 9.41
N ILE A 332 -28.68 -2.93 8.51
CA ILE A 332 -27.47 -2.21 8.08
C ILE A 332 -26.66 -1.61 9.25
N GLN A 333 -27.29 -1.28 10.39
CA GLN A 333 -26.58 -0.73 11.55
C GLN A 333 -25.94 -1.80 12.43
N ASN A 334 -26.64 -2.91 12.65
CA ASN A 334 -26.26 -3.91 13.66
C ASN A 334 -25.49 -5.11 13.08
N ASP A 335 -25.77 -5.48 11.83
CA ASP A 335 -25.20 -6.70 11.22
C ASP A 335 -23.79 -6.47 10.64
N PHE A 336 -23.39 -5.20 10.50
CA PHE A 336 -22.16 -4.76 9.83
C PHE A 336 -21.17 -4.13 10.80
N LYS A 337 -20.08 -4.85 11.09
CA LYS A 337 -18.95 -4.33 11.89
C LYS A 337 -18.07 -3.42 11.04
N LEU A 338 -17.78 -2.22 11.53
CA LEU A 338 -16.84 -1.30 10.89
C LEU A 338 -15.39 -1.81 11.04
N HIS A 339 -14.65 -1.76 9.95
CA HIS A 339 -13.21 -1.90 9.86
C HIS A 339 -12.67 -0.70 9.09
N VAL A 340 -11.56 -0.11 9.54
CA VAL A 340 -11.01 1.13 8.95
C VAL A 340 -9.66 0.82 8.33
N ASP A 341 -9.63 0.81 7.01
CA ASP A 341 -8.44 0.54 6.21
C ASP A 341 -7.85 1.85 5.65
N PRO A 342 -6.52 2.07 5.67
CA PRO A 342 -5.91 3.29 5.14
C PRO A 342 -6.03 3.49 3.62
N ALA A 343 -6.19 2.42 2.85
CA ALA A 343 -6.29 2.44 1.39
C ALA A 343 -7.74 2.37 0.89
N PHE A 344 -8.63 1.69 1.60
CA PHE A 344 -10.05 1.52 1.23
C PHE A 344 -11.05 2.27 2.12
N GLY A 345 -10.58 2.93 3.18
CA GLY A 345 -11.40 3.72 4.09
C GLY A 345 -12.29 2.86 4.99
N ASN A 346 -13.55 3.25 5.15
CA ASN A 346 -14.52 2.47 5.91
C ASN A 346 -14.96 1.22 5.13
N CYS A 347 -14.56 0.06 5.64
CA CYS A 347 -15.05 -1.24 5.23
C CYS A 347 -16.07 -1.79 6.24
N TYR A 348 -17.01 -2.60 5.76
CA TYR A 348 -18.10 -3.15 6.56
C TYR A 348 -18.13 -4.66 6.45
N ILE A 349 -17.99 -5.33 7.60
CA ILE A 349 -17.90 -6.78 7.73
C ILE A 349 -19.24 -7.32 8.20
N PHE A 350 -19.98 -7.96 7.30
CA PHE A 350 -21.13 -8.80 7.63
C PHE A 350 -20.65 -10.08 8.33
N ASN A 351 -21.46 -10.58 9.27
CA ASN A 351 -21.20 -11.84 9.97
C ASN A 351 -19.81 -11.91 10.66
N ALA A 352 -19.36 -10.78 11.21
CA ALA A 352 -18.03 -10.64 11.81
C ALA A 352 -17.84 -11.38 13.16
N ASN A 353 -18.92 -11.89 13.78
CA ASN A 353 -18.86 -12.54 15.08
C ASN A 353 -18.62 -14.06 14.94
N ARG A 354 -17.44 -14.52 15.36
CA ARG A 354 -17.06 -15.94 15.31
C ARG A 354 -17.74 -16.82 16.37
N GLU A 355 -18.29 -16.25 17.43
CA GLU A 355 -18.95 -17.00 18.51
C GLU A 355 -20.40 -17.38 18.16
N LYS A 356 -21.04 -16.56 17.31
CA LYS A 356 -22.41 -16.76 16.81
C LYS A 356 -22.46 -16.50 15.31
N PRO A 357 -21.78 -17.33 14.49
CA PRO A 357 -21.76 -17.15 13.05
C PRO A 357 -23.15 -17.47 12.47
N LEU A 358 -23.61 -16.62 11.56
CA LEU A 358 -24.79 -16.88 10.76
C LEU A 358 -24.54 -18.06 9.81
N GLY A 359 -25.55 -18.90 9.59
CA GLY A 359 -25.53 -19.99 8.62
C GLY A 359 -26.49 -19.72 7.47
N SER A 360 -26.13 -20.13 6.24
CA SER A 360 -27.09 -20.14 5.14
C SER A 360 -27.96 -21.38 5.25
N SER A 361 -29.27 -21.22 5.09
CA SER A 361 -30.24 -22.31 5.27
C SER A 361 -30.25 -23.32 4.12
N ARG A 362 -29.84 -22.90 2.90
CA ARG A 362 -29.75 -23.71 1.68
C ARG A 362 -28.74 -23.09 0.72
N ALA A 363 -28.12 -23.89 -0.15
CA ALA A 363 -27.39 -23.33 -1.28
C ALA A 363 -28.34 -22.66 -2.29
N GLY A 364 -28.04 -21.42 -2.70
CA GLY A 364 -28.75 -20.73 -3.77
C GLY A 364 -28.81 -19.20 -3.59
N PRO A 365 -29.09 -18.42 -4.66
CA PRO A 365 -28.99 -16.97 -4.61
C PRO A 365 -29.87 -16.32 -3.54
N SER A 366 -31.09 -16.82 -3.33
CA SER A 366 -32.03 -16.26 -2.34
C SER A 366 -31.67 -16.56 -0.88
N TYR A 367 -30.69 -17.43 -0.64
CA TYR A 367 -30.25 -17.84 0.70
C TYR A 367 -28.82 -17.39 1.05
N GLY A 368 -28.08 -16.87 0.07
CA GLY A 368 -26.85 -16.12 0.30
C GLY A 368 -27.11 -14.65 0.66
N GLU A 369 -26.03 -13.91 0.85
CA GLU A 369 -26.06 -12.45 0.97
C GLU A 369 -26.21 -11.79 -0.41
N LYS A 370 -27.00 -10.72 -0.49
CA LYS A 370 -27.16 -9.85 -1.67
C LYS A 370 -27.04 -8.39 -1.23
N PHE A 371 -26.43 -7.57 -2.07
CA PHE A 371 -26.28 -6.12 -1.94
C PHE A 371 -26.97 -5.37 -3.08
#